data_AF-A3MTU6-F1
#
_entry.id   AF-A3MTU6-F1
#
_cell.length_a   1.000
_cell.length_b   1.000
_cell.length_c   1.000
_cell.angle_alpha   90.00
_cell.angle_beta   90.00
_cell.angle_gamma   90.00
#
_symmetry.space_group_name_H-M   'P 1'
#
loop_
_entity.id
_entity.type
_entity.pdbx_description
1 polymer ?
#
loop_
_entity_poly.entity_id
_entity_poly.type
_entity_poly.pdbx_seq_one_letter_code
_entity_poly.pdbx_strand_id
1 'polypeptide(L)'
;MSNVLILLLWLNEGAIADDIKKRAAYVGTAYTADAVNYVVKALYERLNYVDTVVVYGPDFTGAGELIVQTLRGACTEAVRVPCHYVEGLNVAVVDLRWRSEQDLRHAVEEAYRPREAPARPNAAIEIQRPEKRMPYLGLHVLYDTDLEALRVKAIHYILTYGVESRDALYNVLALHSGHGGVYSAAPCDIVEEWPCGLGKHDVLIATPAFIQKRHIGQALAAARLDVYKRDVYDPHGNFVLSPDALRHYDARGVLLREVEISDEAVKREATMLHPDHAFYLGQEYAAYKLLKDKYVQDKWKY
;
A
#
# COMPACT_ATOMS: atom_id res chain seq x y z
N MET A 1 4.63 30.39 -13.88
CA MET A 1 3.93 29.21 -13.31
C MET A 1 4.19 29.17 -11.81
N SER A 2 3.30 28.58 -10.98
CA SER A 2 3.60 28.44 -9.54
C SER A 2 4.82 27.52 -9.32
N ASN A 3 5.62 27.81 -8.30
CA ASN A 3 6.79 27.02 -7.91
C ASN A 3 6.51 26.01 -6.77
N VAL A 4 5.26 25.93 -6.28
CA VAL A 4 4.89 25.13 -5.09
C VAL A 4 4.07 23.90 -5.48
N LEU A 5 4.46 22.72 -5.02
CA LEU A 5 3.66 21.49 -5.03
C LEU A 5 3.16 21.20 -3.61
N ILE A 6 1.89 20.81 -3.46
CA ILE A 6 1.33 20.40 -2.16
C ILE A 6 0.97 18.91 -2.21
N LEU A 7 1.54 18.14 -1.29
CA LEU A 7 1.24 16.74 -1.05
C LEU A 7 0.38 16.63 0.21
N LEU A 8 -0.89 16.34 0.01
CA LEU A 8 -1.84 16.05 1.09
C LEU A 8 -1.69 14.56 1.44
N LEU A 9 -1.51 14.20 2.71
CA LEU A 9 -1.30 12.79 3.09
C LEU A 9 -2.62 12.03 3.17
N TRP A 10 -3.20 11.88 4.36
CA TRP A 10 -4.52 11.28 4.54
C TRP A 10 -5.66 12.33 4.46
N LEU A 11 -5.53 13.29 3.53
CA LEU A 11 -6.51 14.36 3.27
C LEU A 11 -6.78 14.48 1.77
N ASN A 12 -8.04 14.63 1.39
CA ASN A 12 -8.43 14.95 0.02
C ASN A 12 -8.29 16.45 -0.29
N GLU A 13 -8.30 16.83 -1.57
CA GLU A 13 -8.19 18.23 -2.03
C GLU A 13 -9.35 19.14 -1.58
N GLY A 14 -10.47 18.58 -1.13
CA GLY A 14 -11.57 19.33 -0.50
C GLY A 14 -11.29 19.75 0.94
N ALA A 15 -10.28 19.16 1.60
CA ALA A 15 -9.92 19.43 2.99
C ALA A 15 -8.93 20.60 3.19
N ILE A 16 -8.64 21.37 2.13
CA ILE A 16 -7.89 22.64 2.22
C ILE A 16 -8.55 23.73 1.36
N ALA A 17 -8.41 24.99 1.77
CA ALA A 17 -9.06 26.11 1.09
C ALA A 17 -8.60 26.36 -0.36
N ASP A 18 -9.52 26.89 -1.17
CA ASP A 18 -9.31 27.17 -2.60
C ASP A 18 -8.22 28.20 -2.89
N ASP A 19 -7.96 29.15 -1.98
CA ASP A 19 -6.92 30.16 -2.17
C ASP A 19 -5.51 29.56 -1.98
N ILE A 20 -5.34 28.58 -1.08
CA ILE A 20 -4.12 27.79 -0.94
C ILE A 20 -3.89 26.98 -2.23
N LYS A 21 -4.93 26.28 -2.72
CA LYS A 21 -4.85 25.49 -3.97
C LYS A 21 -4.50 26.35 -5.19
N LYS A 22 -5.04 27.56 -5.30
CA LYS A 22 -4.73 28.52 -6.38
C LYS A 22 -3.27 29.03 -6.37
N ARG A 23 -2.56 28.91 -5.24
CA ARG A 23 -1.12 29.21 -5.14
C ARG A 23 -0.24 28.00 -5.50
N ALA A 24 -0.77 26.78 -5.62
CA ALA A 24 0.01 25.60 -5.99
C ALA A 24 0.06 25.38 -7.52
N ALA A 25 1.15 24.78 -8.01
CA ALA A 25 1.27 24.26 -9.38
C ALA A 25 0.47 22.97 -9.56
N TYR A 26 0.42 22.17 -8.50
CA TYR A 26 -0.38 20.97 -8.38
C TYR A 26 -0.64 20.70 -6.90
N VAL A 27 -1.79 20.12 -6.60
CA VAL A 27 -2.12 19.54 -5.30
C VAL A 27 -2.48 18.09 -5.58
N GLY A 28 -2.00 17.17 -4.76
CA GLY A 28 -2.27 15.74 -4.95
C GLY A 28 -2.24 15.00 -3.62
N THR A 29 -3.00 13.91 -3.55
CA THR A 29 -3.09 13.09 -2.33
C THR A 29 -2.08 11.94 -2.36
N ALA A 30 -1.42 11.70 -1.23
CA ALA A 30 -0.27 10.81 -1.06
C ALA A 30 -0.44 9.96 0.22
N TYR A 31 -1.42 9.04 0.19
CA TYR A 31 -1.69 8.07 1.26
C TYR A 31 -0.50 7.13 1.55
N THR A 32 0.46 7.06 0.63
CA THR A 32 1.52 6.06 0.57
C THR A 32 2.86 6.66 0.17
N ALA A 33 3.95 6.02 0.57
CA ALA A 33 5.31 6.52 0.30
C ALA A 33 5.66 6.49 -1.20
N ASP A 34 5.14 5.51 -1.95
CA ASP A 34 5.39 5.34 -3.39
C ASP A 34 4.92 6.53 -4.25
N ALA A 35 3.98 7.34 -3.74
CA ALA A 35 3.60 8.61 -4.35
C ALA A 35 4.82 9.50 -4.66
N VAL A 36 5.91 9.39 -3.87
CA VAL A 36 7.12 10.18 -4.09
C VAL A 36 7.81 9.89 -5.42
N ASN A 37 7.67 8.68 -5.99
CA ASN A 37 8.25 8.34 -7.29
C ASN A 37 7.56 9.09 -8.42
N TYR A 38 6.22 9.16 -8.37
CA TYR A 38 5.42 9.94 -9.30
C TYR A 38 5.62 11.44 -9.10
N VAL A 39 5.90 11.89 -7.87
CA VAL A 39 6.31 13.27 -7.58
C VAL A 39 7.67 13.60 -8.19
N VAL A 40 8.72 12.80 -7.96
CA VAL A 40 10.05 13.04 -8.55
C VAL A 40 9.98 13.01 -10.08
N LYS A 41 9.30 12.02 -10.67
CA LYS A 41 9.03 11.97 -12.11
C LYS A 41 8.33 13.24 -12.60
N ALA A 42 7.26 13.68 -11.94
CA ALA A 42 6.57 14.91 -12.28
C ALA A 42 7.47 16.14 -12.14
N LEU A 43 8.31 16.23 -11.10
CA LEU A 43 9.24 17.34 -10.83
C LEU A 43 10.36 17.47 -11.86
N TYR A 44 10.65 16.46 -12.67
CA TYR A 44 11.55 16.55 -13.83
C TYR A 44 10.81 16.68 -15.16
N GLU A 45 9.71 15.95 -15.37
CA GLU A 45 9.05 15.85 -16.68
C GLU A 45 8.04 16.97 -16.97
N ARG A 46 7.28 17.43 -15.95
CA ARG A 46 6.08 18.30 -16.13
C ARG A 46 6.06 19.53 -15.22
N LEU A 47 6.70 19.43 -14.06
CA LEU A 47 6.73 20.41 -12.97
C LEU A 47 8.18 20.86 -12.70
N ASN A 48 9.03 20.92 -13.73
CA ASN A 48 10.45 21.27 -13.60
C ASN A 48 10.73 22.71 -13.17
N TYR A 49 9.70 23.55 -13.09
CA TYR A 49 9.69 24.89 -12.51
C TYR A 49 9.30 24.91 -11.01
N VAL A 50 8.88 23.78 -10.42
CA VAL A 50 8.57 23.66 -8.98
C VAL A 50 9.86 23.47 -8.21
N ASP A 51 10.15 24.39 -7.29
CA ASP A 51 11.31 24.38 -6.41
C ASP A 51 10.95 24.16 -4.93
N THR A 52 9.66 24.12 -4.58
CA THR A 52 9.19 23.88 -3.21
C THR A 52 8.11 22.80 -3.17
N VAL A 53 8.22 21.84 -2.26
CA VAL A 53 7.18 20.85 -1.96
C VAL A 53 6.78 20.97 -0.49
N VAL A 54 5.47 21.09 -0.25
CA VAL A 54 4.87 21.07 1.07
C VAL A 54 4.22 19.71 1.30
N VAL A 55 4.57 19.02 2.38
CA VAL A 55 3.97 17.74 2.79
C VAL A 55 3.08 18.00 4.00
N TYR A 56 1.78 17.77 3.89
CA TYR A 56 0.77 18.26 4.83
C TYR A 56 -0.30 17.22 5.17
N GLY A 57 -0.83 17.30 6.39
CA GLY A 57 -1.93 16.45 6.88
C GLY A 57 -1.47 15.35 7.85
N PRO A 58 -2.37 14.44 8.25
CA PRO A 58 -2.05 13.34 9.15
C PRO A 58 -1.33 12.21 8.42
N ASP A 59 -0.35 11.61 9.10
CA ASP A 59 0.57 10.62 8.55
C ASP A 59 0.31 9.23 9.17
N PHE A 60 -0.92 8.73 9.07
CA PHE A 60 -1.37 7.50 9.75
C PHE A 60 -0.61 6.22 9.36
N THR A 61 0.18 6.24 8.29
CA THR A 61 0.98 5.13 7.77
C THR A 61 2.50 5.40 7.77
N GLY A 62 2.95 6.53 8.33
CA GLY A 62 4.34 6.98 8.22
C GLY A 62 4.81 7.17 6.78
N ALA A 63 3.89 7.29 5.82
CA ALA A 63 4.17 7.47 4.41
C ALA A 63 4.79 8.85 4.15
N GLY A 64 4.27 9.87 4.84
CA GLY A 64 4.74 11.24 4.80
C GLY A 64 6.20 11.39 5.23
N GLU A 65 6.67 10.56 6.16
CA GLU A 65 8.07 10.61 6.59
C GLU A 65 9.03 10.27 5.45
N LEU A 66 8.79 9.18 4.72
CA LEU A 66 9.63 8.81 3.58
C LEU A 66 9.48 9.77 2.41
N ILE A 67 8.29 10.34 2.20
CA ILE A 67 8.09 11.42 1.22
C ILE A 67 9.00 12.61 1.59
N VAL A 68 8.98 13.06 2.84
CA VAL A 68 9.81 14.17 3.33
C VAL A 68 11.31 13.85 3.25
N GLN A 69 11.75 12.67 3.70
CA GLN A 69 13.15 12.25 3.62
C GLN A 69 13.63 12.18 2.16
N THR A 70 12.82 11.58 1.27
CA THR A 70 13.15 11.43 -0.15
C THR A 70 13.25 12.78 -0.85
N LEU A 71 12.28 13.67 -0.65
CA LEU A 71 12.32 15.00 -1.27
C LEU A 71 13.51 15.84 -0.76
N ARG A 72 14.05 15.53 0.42
CA ARG A 72 15.29 16.13 0.97
C ARG A 72 16.59 15.52 0.40
N GLY A 73 16.50 14.61 -0.57
CA GLY A 73 17.64 14.01 -1.26
C GLY A 73 18.05 12.62 -0.79
N ALA A 74 17.35 12.03 0.20
CA ALA A 74 17.67 10.66 0.65
C ALA A 74 17.10 9.62 -0.33
N CYS A 75 17.92 8.73 -0.88
CA CYS A 75 17.40 7.58 -1.62
C CYS A 75 16.84 6.54 -0.64
N THR A 76 15.59 6.73 -0.21
CA THR A 76 14.92 5.86 0.78
C THR A 76 14.43 4.56 0.18
N GLU A 77 14.07 3.60 1.04
CA GLU A 77 13.35 2.38 0.67
C GLU A 77 12.13 2.61 -0.26
N ALA A 78 11.43 3.74 -0.18
CA ALA A 78 10.29 4.03 -1.06
C ALA A 78 10.68 4.47 -2.48
N VAL A 79 11.98 4.64 -2.77
CA VAL A 79 12.46 5.16 -4.05
C VAL A 79 12.60 4.06 -5.09
N ARG A 80 11.80 4.17 -6.15
CA ARG A 80 11.85 3.35 -7.39
C ARG A 80 12.38 4.13 -8.60
N VAL A 81 12.84 5.37 -8.40
CA VAL A 81 13.48 6.20 -9.43
C VAL A 81 15.00 6.24 -9.20
N PRO A 82 15.85 6.37 -10.24
CA PRO A 82 17.30 6.38 -10.03
C PRO A 82 17.77 7.45 -9.02
N CYS A 83 18.53 7.06 -7.99
CA CYS A 83 18.88 7.90 -6.84
C CYS A 83 19.47 9.27 -7.20
N HIS A 84 20.22 9.39 -8.31
CA HIS A 84 20.79 10.66 -8.76
C HIS A 84 19.74 11.73 -9.10
N TYR A 85 18.50 11.35 -9.44
CA TYR A 85 17.37 12.29 -9.58
C TYR A 85 16.78 12.72 -8.23
N VAL A 86 16.99 11.94 -7.17
CA VAL A 86 16.57 12.28 -5.80
C VAL A 86 17.62 13.19 -5.15
N GLU A 87 18.89 12.79 -5.20
CA GLU A 87 20.04 13.60 -4.80
C GLU A 87 20.10 14.94 -5.55
N GLY A 88 19.86 14.91 -6.86
CA GLY A 88 19.84 16.08 -7.74
C GLY A 88 18.54 16.90 -7.71
N LEU A 89 17.53 16.51 -6.91
CA LEU A 89 16.18 17.07 -6.98
C LEU A 89 16.14 18.57 -6.65
N ASN A 90 17.02 19.03 -5.74
CA ASN A 90 17.20 20.43 -5.34
C ASN A 90 15.85 21.15 -5.12
N VAL A 91 15.08 20.66 -4.15
CA VAL A 91 13.74 21.16 -3.83
C VAL A 91 13.63 21.48 -2.34
N ALA A 92 13.02 22.60 -1.99
CA ALA A 92 12.77 22.98 -0.60
C ALA A 92 11.60 22.14 -0.05
N VAL A 93 11.80 21.46 1.07
CA VAL A 93 10.81 20.53 1.64
C VAL A 93 10.25 21.05 2.96
N VAL A 94 9.02 21.55 2.91
CA VAL A 94 8.29 21.99 4.10
C VAL A 94 7.52 20.80 4.66
N ASP A 95 7.93 20.34 5.85
CA ASP A 95 7.26 19.24 6.57
C ASP A 95 6.21 19.82 7.53
N LEU A 96 4.95 19.76 7.11
CA LEU A 96 3.77 20.20 7.86
C LEU A 96 2.85 19.03 8.23
N ARG A 97 3.43 17.84 8.43
CA ARG A 97 2.69 16.69 8.95
C ARG A 97 2.16 17.00 10.34
N TRP A 98 0.89 16.64 10.57
CA TRP A 98 0.15 16.92 11.81
C TRP A 98 0.03 18.41 12.19
N ARG A 99 0.23 19.34 11.24
CA ARG A 99 0.07 20.79 11.43
C ARG A 99 -1.33 21.28 11.04
N SER A 100 -1.63 22.53 11.36
CA SER A 100 -2.91 23.17 11.05
C SER A 100 -2.94 23.72 9.62
N GLU A 101 -4.14 24.00 9.11
CA GLU A 101 -4.29 24.67 7.81
C GLU A 101 -3.74 26.11 7.83
N GLN A 102 -3.63 26.73 9.01
CA GLN A 102 -3.00 28.05 9.17
C GLN A 102 -1.49 27.97 8.96
N ASP A 103 -0.83 26.90 9.43
CA ASP A 103 0.59 26.63 9.16
C ASP A 103 0.82 26.38 7.66
N LEU A 104 -0.07 25.59 7.03
CA LEU A 104 -0.05 25.36 5.57
C LEU A 104 -0.16 26.66 4.78
N ARG A 105 -1.15 27.50 5.14
CA ARG A 105 -1.41 28.78 4.49
C ARG A 105 -0.19 29.69 4.56
N HIS A 106 0.37 29.86 5.76
CA HIS A 106 1.56 30.69 5.97
C HIS A 106 2.77 30.20 5.15
N ALA A 107 3.08 28.89 5.19
CA ALA A 107 4.21 28.33 4.45
C ALA A 107 4.03 28.42 2.93
N VAL A 108 2.82 28.20 2.42
CA VAL A 108 2.52 28.37 0.98
C VAL A 108 2.64 29.84 0.57
N GLU A 109 2.27 30.79 1.43
CA GLU A 109 2.44 32.23 1.16
C GLU A 109 3.91 32.69 1.13
N GLU A 110 4.78 32.16 2.02
CA GLU A 110 6.22 32.46 2.01
C GLU A 110 6.99 31.80 0.86
N ALA A 111 6.54 30.60 0.47
CA ALA A 111 7.11 29.81 -0.62
C ALA A 111 6.69 30.30 -2.02
N TYR A 112 5.50 30.91 -2.16
CA TYR A 112 4.92 31.25 -3.46
C TYR A 112 5.70 32.35 -4.20
N ARG A 113 6.50 31.91 -5.17
CA ARG A 113 7.39 32.73 -6.00
C ARG A 113 7.30 32.22 -7.45
N PRO A 114 6.28 32.63 -8.22
CA PRO A 114 6.07 32.13 -9.58
C PRO A 114 7.30 32.28 -10.47
N ARG A 115 7.66 31.23 -11.21
CA ARG A 115 8.84 31.17 -12.09
C ARG A 115 8.43 30.93 -13.54
N GLU A 116 9.22 31.47 -14.46
CA GLU A 116 9.12 31.22 -15.91
C GLU A 116 10.23 30.26 -16.38
N ALA A 117 11.45 30.45 -15.87
CA ALA A 117 12.55 29.51 -16.06
C ALA A 117 12.35 28.23 -15.22
N PRO A 118 12.75 27.05 -15.73
CA PRO A 118 12.83 25.82 -14.94
C PRO A 118 13.77 25.96 -13.74
N ALA A 119 13.42 25.31 -12.63
CA ALA A 119 14.27 25.11 -11.47
C ALA A 119 15.28 23.96 -11.68
N ARG A 120 14.95 22.97 -12.53
CA ARG A 120 15.83 21.85 -12.91
C ARG A 120 15.70 21.48 -14.40
N PRO A 121 16.68 20.78 -15.00
CA PRO A 121 16.57 20.27 -16.37
C PRO A 121 15.35 19.37 -16.56
N ASN A 122 14.80 19.32 -17.77
CA ASN A 122 13.82 18.29 -18.11
C ASN A 122 14.55 16.95 -18.33
N ALA A 123 14.04 15.87 -17.74
CA ALA A 123 14.58 14.53 -17.90
C ALA A 123 13.45 13.51 -17.83
N ALA A 124 13.49 12.49 -18.70
CA ALA A 124 12.56 11.37 -18.64
C ALA A 124 12.99 10.38 -17.55
N ILE A 125 12.10 10.08 -16.61
CA ILE A 125 12.36 9.21 -15.46
C ILE A 125 11.55 7.92 -15.60
N GLU A 126 12.25 6.80 -15.75
CA GLU A 126 11.66 5.47 -15.62
C GLU A 126 11.48 5.15 -14.12
N ILE A 127 10.27 4.73 -13.73
CA ILE A 127 10.00 4.22 -12.39
C ILE A 127 10.10 2.70 -12.46
N GLN A 128 11.02 2.15 -11.70
CA GLN A 128 11.36 0.73 -11.68
C GLN A 128 10.30 -0.09 -10.93
N ARG A 129 10.42 -1.42 -11.02
CA ARG A 129 9.61 -2.36 -10.23
C ARG A 129 10.38 -2.80 -8.92
N PRO A 130 10.04 -3.85 -8.13
CA PRO A 130 10.60 -4.14 -6.72
C PRO A 130 11.41 -5.57 -6.40
N GLU A 131 11.92 -6.09 -5.18
CA GLU A 131 12.09 -7.58 -4.62
C GLU A 131 11.18 -8.50 -3.55
N LYS A 132 10.54 -8.18 -2.38
CA LYS A 132 9.84 -9.11 -1.33
C LYS A 132 8.45 -8.82 -0.60
N ARG A 133 7.66 -9.87 -0.25
CA ARG A 133 6.37 -10.09 0.53
C ARG A 133 6.33 -9.77 2.03
N MET A 134 5.12 -9.71 2.63
CA MET A 134 4.91 -8.91 3.87
C MET A 134 3.69 -9.31 4.84
N PRO A 135 3.82 -10.19 5.88
CA PRO A 135 2.64 -10.14 7.46
C PRO A 135 1.60 -9.09 7.90
N TYR A 136 0.82 -8.40 7.06
CA TYR A 136 -0.16 -7.39 7.54
C TYR A 136 -1.25 -7.92 8.52
N LEU A 137 -1.16 -7.58 9.81
CA LEU A 137 -2.22 -7.76 10.82
C LEU A 137 -3.14 -6.53 10.88
N GLY A 138 -3.75 -6.17 9.76
CA GLY A 138 -4.73 -5.09 9.62
C GLY A 138 -6.15 -5.63 9.53
N LEU A 139 -7.13 -4.72 9.43
CA LEU A 139 -8.45 -5.09 8.91
C LEU A 139 -8.40 -5.03 7.39
N HIS A 140 -8.90 -6.09 6.76
CA HIS A 140 -8.62 -6.35 5.36
C HIS A 140 -9.88 -6.52 4.53
N VAL A 141 -10.18 -5.50 3.73
CA VAL A 141 -11.42 -5.41 2.98
C VAL A 141 -11.34 -6.22 1.70
N LEU A 142 -12.22 -7.20 1.61
CA LEU A 142 -12.52 -7.99 0.43
C LEU A 142 -13.86 -7.61 -0.15
N TYR A 143 -13.95 -7.57 -1.48
CA TYR A 143 -15.22 -7.36 -2.18
C TYR A 143 -15.31 -8.25 -3.41
N ASP A 144 -16.39 -9.02 -3.50
CA ASP A 144 -16.86 -9.69 -4.71
C ASP A 144 -18.33 -10.08 -4.52
N THR A 145 -19.16 -9.87 -5.54
CA THR A 145 -20.61 -10.18 -5.48
C THR A 145 -20.91 -11.64 -5.78
N ASP A 146 -19.97 -12.39 -6.37
CA ASP A 146 -20.04 -13.84 -6.47
C ASP A 146 -19.41 -14.45 -5.21
N LEU A 147 -20.20 -15.18 -4.42
CA LEU A 147 -19.74 -15.75 -3.15
C LEU A 147 -18.62 -16.78 -3.32
N GLU A 148 -18.57 -17.56 -4.41
CA GLU A 148 -17.45 -18.48 -4.62
C GLU A 148 -16.21 -17.75 -5.17
N ALA A 149 -16.38 -16.62 -5.88
CA ALA A 149 -15.27 -15.74 -6.19
C ALA A 149 -14.70 -15.06 -4.93
N LEU A 150 -15.58 -14.54 -4.05
CA LEU A 150 -15.23 -14.00 -2.74
C LEU A 150 -14.55 -15.05 -1.86
N ARG A 151 -14.95 -16.32 -1.94
CA ARG A 151 -14.33 -17.45 -1.26
C ARG A 151 -12.96 -17.79 -1.81
N VAL A 152 -12.83 -17.99 -3.13
CA VAL A 152 -11.55 -18.33 -3.76
C VAL A 152 -10.55 -17.21 -3.54
N LYS A 153 -11.02 -15.95 -3.58
CA LYS A 153 -10.32 -14.81 -3.01
C LYS A 153 -10.01 -15.07 -1.53
N ALA A 154 -10.96 -15.15 -0.60
CA ALA A 154 -10.66 -15.32 0.85
C ALA A 154 -9.73 -16.51 1.20
N ILE A 155 -9.71 -17.58 0.41
CA ILE A 155 -8.73 -18.69 0.51
C ILE A 155 -7.35 -18.25 0.04
N HIS A 156 -7.30 -17.55 -1.10
CA HIS A 156 -6.17 -16.75 -1.53
C HIS A 156 -5.97 -15.49 -0.63
N TYR A 157 -6.72 -15.35 0.48
CA TYR A 157 -6.42 -14.56 1.69
C TYR A 157 -6.18 -15.35 2.99
N ILE A 158 -6.07 -16.69 2.94
CA ILE A 158 -5.60 -17.55 4.05
C ILE A 158 -4.43 -18.54 3.67
N LEU A 159 -4.06 -18.67 2.37
CA LEU A 159 -2.81 -19.29 1.83
C LEU A 159 -1.77 -18.41 1.01
N THR A 160 -1.32 -17.20 1.41
CA THR A 160 -0.62 -16.14 0.55
C THR A 160 0.03 -14.84 1.17
N TYR A 161 -0.51 -14.07 2.15
CA TYR A 161 -0.14 -12.65 2.53
C TYR A 161 0.77 -12.48 3.99
N GLY A 162 0.67 -12.43 5.43
CA GLY A 162 -0.11 -12.75 6.82
C GLY A 162 -0.19 -14.14 7.63
N VAL A 163 -1.27 -14.62 8.34
CA VAL A 163 -1.28 -15.53 9.59
C VAL A 163 -1.40 -17.13 9.56
N GLU A 164 -0.81 -17.87 10.56
CA GLU A 164 -0.94 -19.36 10.87
C GLU A 164 -1.15 -19.76 12.37
N SER A 165 -2.02 -20.73 12.72
CA SER A 165 -2.17 -21.33 14.08
C SER A 165 -1.86 -22.85 14.17
N ARG A 166 -2.09 -23.49 15.33
CA ARG A 166 -1.88 -24.95 15.54
C ARG A 166 -2.68 -25.79 14.53
N ASP A 167 -3.99 -25.57 14.46
CA ASP A 167 -4.94 -26.44 13.77
C ASP A 167 -5.60 -25.79 12.53
N ALA A 168 -5.34 -24.48 12.30
CA ALA A 168 -5.86 -23.72 11.16
C ALA A 168 -4.91 -22.59 10.71
N LEU A 169 -4.94 -22.19 9.44
CA LEU A 169 -4.40 -20.91 8.95
C LEU A 169 -5.45 -19.80 9.15
N TYR A 170 -5.07 -18.53 9.36
CA TYR A 170 -6.07 -17.49 9.66
C TYR A 170 -5.74 -16.06 9.21
N ASN A 171 -6.71 -15.14 9.28
CA ASN A 171 -6.51 -13.69 9.13
C ASN A 171 -7.66 -12.85 9.74
N VAL A 172 -7.53 -11.53 9.69
CA VAL A 172 -8.58 -10.55 10.06
C VAL A 172 -9.17 -9.96 8.78
N LEU A 173 -10.27 -10.55 8.30
CA LEU A 173 -10.92 -10.14 7.05
C LEU A 173 -12.18 -9.31 7.32
N ALA A 174 -12.48 -8.36 6.45
CA ALA A 174 -13.83 -7.84 6.21
C ALA A 174 -14.27 -8.35 4.83
N LEU A 175 -15.14 -9.34 4.80
CA LEU A 175 -15.66 -9.96 3.58
C LEU A 175 -16.95 -9.24 3.18
N HIS A 176 -16.98 -8.59 2.01
CA HIS A 176 -18.17 -7.92 1.48
C HIS A 176 -18.72 -8.69 0.27
N SER A 177 -19.97 -9.14 0.37
CA SER A 177 -20.71 -9.81 -0.72
C SER A 177 -21.88 -8.98 -1.26
N GLY A 178 -22.11 -7.79 -0.73
CA GLY A 178 -23.25 -6.93 -1.06
C GLY A 178 -23.02 -5.46 -0.80
N HIS A 179 -24.08 -4.66 -0.94
CA HIS A 179 -24.07 -3.20 -0.78
C HIS A 179 -24.85 -2.71 0.45
N GLY A 180 -25.59 -3.59 1.14
CA GLY A 180 -26.31 -3.26 2.35
C GLY A 180 -25.39 -3.02 3.55
N GLY A 181 -25.88 -2.26 4.53
CA GLY A 181 -25.11 -1.83 5.70
C GLY A 181 -25.15 -2.80 6.89
N VAL A 182 -25.48 -4.07 6.70
CA VAL A 182 -25.63 -5.03 7.81
C VAL A 182 -24.35 -5.84 7.98
N TYR A 183 -23.60 -5.51 9.04
CA TYR A 183 -22.35 -6.15 9.42
C TYR A 183 -22.57 -7.26 10.45
N SER A 184 -21.86 -8.36 10.30
CA SER A 184 -21.64 -9.36 11.36
C SER A 184 -20.15 -9.45 11.69
N ALA A 185 -19.80 -9.98 12.87
CA ALA A 185 -18.43 -10.26 13.26
C ALA A 185 -18.37 -11.61 14.00
N ALA A 186 -17.57 -12.54 13.51
CA ALA A 186 -17.50 -13.92 14.00
C ALA A 186 -16.20 -14.60 13.52
N PRO A 187 -15.79 -15.73 14.13
CA PRO A 187 -14.93 -16.70 13.47
C PRO A 187 -15.61 -17.26 12.20
N CYS A 188 -14.84 -17.74 11.23
CA CYS A 188 -15.36 -18.33 9.99
C CYS A 188 -14.35 -19.31 9.35
N ASP A 189 -14.68 -20.60 9.26
CA ASP A 189 -13.94 -21.54 8.41
C ASP A 189 -14.35 -21.35 6.93
N ILE A 190 -13.45 -20.78 6.13
CA ILE A 190 -13.67 -20.47 4.72
C ILE A 190 -13.82 -21.75 3.85
N VAL A 191 -13.52 -22.94 4.39
CA VAL A 191 -13.71 -24.23 3.71
C VAL A 191 -14.93 -25.00 4.22
N GLU A 192 -15.08 -25.21 5.53
CA GLU A 192 -16.21 -25.96 6.12
C GLU A 192 -17.49 -25.11 6.32
N GLU A 193 -17.36 -23.86 6.75
CA GLU A 193 -18.49 -23.03 7.22
C GLU A 193 -18.98 -22.01 6.17
N TRP A 194 -18.27 -21.89 5.03
CA TRP A 194 -18.62 -20.96 3.95
C TRP A 194 -20.08 -21.10 3.50
N PRO A 195 -20.86 -20.00 3.40
CA PRO A 195 -20.45 -18.59 3.37
C PRO A 195 -20.42 -17.89 4.75
N CYS A 196 -20.37 -18.61 5.86
CA CYS A 196 -20.25 -18.07 7.23
C CYS A 196 -21.32 -17.02 7.62
N GLY A 197 -22.48 -17.05 6.96
CA GLY A 197 -23.58 -16.09 7.16
C GLY A 197 -23.61 -14.92 6.19
N LEU A 198 -22.63 -14.76 5.30
CA LEU A 198 -22.76 -13.89 4.13
C LEU A 198 -23.94 -14.36 3.27
N GLY A 199 -24.69 -13.41 2.70
CA GLY A 199 -25.98 -13.65 2.05
C GLY A 199 -27.19 -13.61 3.00
N LYS A 200 -26.97 -13.61 4.34
CA LYS A 200 -27.91 -13.02 5.33
C LYS A 200 -27.43 -11.65 5.80
N HIS A 201 -26.13 -11.43 5.74
CA HIS A 201 -25.45 -10.16 5.94
C HIS A 201 -24.65 -9.82 4.67
N ASP A 202 -24.52 -8.53 4.37
CA ASP A 202 -23.71 -8.04 3.25
C ASP A 202 -22.21 -8.06 3.56
N VAL A 203 -21.85 -7.94 4.85
CA VAL A 203 -20.47 -7.85 5.32
C VAL A 203 -20.24 -8.72 6.55
N LEU A 204 -19.16 -9.50 6.53
CA LEU A 204 -18.66 -10.29 7.66
C LEU A 204 -17.24 -9.86 8.01
N ILE A 205 -17.06 -9.26 9.20
CA ILE A 205 -15.75 -9.05 9.81
C ILE A 205 -15.33 -10.38 10.45
N ALA A 206 -14.66 -11.21 9.65
CA ALA A 206 -14.22 -12.53 10.04
C ALA A 206 -12.95 -12.43 10.91
N THR A 207 -13.11 -12.69 12.21
CA THR A 207 -12.09 -12.57 13.26
C THR A 207 -12.09 -13.78 14.19
N PRO A 208 -11.30 -14.83 13.88
CA PRO A 208 -10.53 -15.04 12.65
C PRO A 208 -11.39 -15.47 11.46
N ALA A 209 -11.03 -15.05 10.25
CA ALA A 209 -11.25 -15.87 9.07
C ALA A 209 -10.20 -16.98 9.08
N PHE A 210 -10.58 -18.25 8.88
CA PHE A 210 -9.62 -19.36 8.98
C PHE A 210 -9.86 -20.50 7.99
N ILE A 211 -8.87 -21.38 7.87
CA ILE A 211 -8.90 -22.63 7.11
C ILE A 211 -8.27 -23.71 7.99
N GLN A 212 -9.07 -24.69 8.45
CA GLN A 212 -8.53 -25.84 9.18
C GLN A 212 -7.52 -26.63 8.35
N LYS A 213 -6.41 -27.05 8.99
CA LYS A 213 -5.31 -27.76 8.33
C LYS A 213 -5.72 -29.07 7.69
N ARG A 214 -6.70 -29.78 8.28
CA ARG A 214 -7.28 -30.99 7.68
C ARG A 214 -8.01 -30.75 6.34
N HIS A 215 -8.23 -29.51 5.93
CA HIS A 215 -8.81 -29.12 4.63
C HIS A 215 -7.88 -28.26 3.76
N ILE A 216 -6.60 -28.09 4.10
CA ILE A 216 -5.66 -27.33 3.26
C ILE A 216 -5.58 -27.89 1.82
N GLY A 217 -5.62 -29.22 1.66
CA GLY A 217 -5.68 -29.85 0.33
C GLY A 217 -6.93 -29.47 -0.50
N GLN A 218 -8.06 -29.20 0.16
CA GLN A 218 -9.29 -28.71 -0.49
C GLN A 218 -9.19 -27.21 -0.81
N ALA A 219 -8.61 -26.42 0.10
CA ALA A 219 -8.37 -25.00 -0.10
C ALA A 219 -7.41 -24.72 -1.26
N LEU A 220 -6.29 -25.46 -1.33
CA LEU A 220 -5.32 -25.38 -2.44
C LEU A 220 -5.93 -25.77 -3.79
N ALA A 221 -6.86 -26.74 -3.82
CA ALA A 221 -7.59 -27.11 -5.03
C ALA A 221 -8.64 -26.04 -5.45
N ALA A 222 -9.13 -25.23 -4.51
CA ALA A 222 -10.06 -24.13 -4.79
C ALA A 222 -9.35 -22.85 -5.29
N ALA A 223 -8.13 -22.58 -4.80
CA ALA A 223 -7.33 -21.39 -5.12
C ALA A 223 -6.92 -21.35 -6.60
N ARG A 224 -7.60 -20.52 -7.41
CA ARG A 224 -7.37 -20.42 -8.86
C ARG A 224 -7.31 -18.96 -9.32
N LEU A 225 -6.27 -18.62 -10.08
CA LEU A 225 -5.98 -17.25 -10.52
C LEU A 225 -6.90 -16.73 -11.64
N ASP A 226 -7.76 -17.58 -12.21
CA ASP A 226 -8.83 -17.15 -13.13
C ASP A 226 -9.98 -16.42 -12.41
N VAL A 227 -10.08 -16.49 -11.07
CA VAL A 227 -11.01 -15.65 -10.31
C VAL A 227 -10.73 -14.15 -10.52
N TYR A 228 -9.46 -13.77 -10.66
CA TYR A 228 -9.01 -12.41 -10.95
C TYR A 228 -9.22 -12.03 -12.43
N LYS A 229 -9.44 -13.02 -13.30
CA LYS A 229 -9.78 -12.80 -14.72
C LYS A 229 -11.27 -12.55 -14.93
N ARG A 230 -12.07 -12.60 -13.84
CA ARG A 230 -13.46 -12.09 -13.79
C ARG A 230 -13.42 -10.57 -13.52
N ASP A 231 -12.80 -9.84 -14.46
CA ASP A 231 -12.63 -8.38 -14.48
C ASP A 231 -11.95 -7.71 -13.25
N VAL A 232 -11.07 -8.40 -12.49
CA VAL A 232 -10.27 -7.78 -11.40
C VAL A 232 -8.85 -8.39 -11.25
N TYR A 233 -7.90 -7.86 -12.04
CA TYR A 233 -6.41 -7.95 -12.03
C TYR A 233 -5.60 -9.00 -11.19
N ASP A 234 -4.50 -9.52 -11.77
CA ASP A 234 -3.65 -10.61 -11.22
C ASP A 234 -2.45 -10.13 -10.35
N PRO A 235 -2.17 -10.75 -9.18
CA PRO A 235 -1.17 -10.25 -8.23
C PRO A 235 0.11 -11.06 -7.94
N HIS A 236 0.29 -12.25 -8.52
CA HIS A 236 1.29 -13.21 -8.01
C HIS A 236 2.76 -12.93 -8.39
N GLY A 237 3.69 -13.54 -7.64
CA GLY A 237 5.14 -13.59 -7.92
C GLY A 237 5.93 -12.35 -7.51
N ASN A 238 5.25 -11.21 -7.42
CA ASN A 238 5.82 -9.92 -7.08
C ASN A 238 6.35 -9.82 -5.64
N PHE A 239 6.70 -10.89 -4.89
CA PHE A 239 7.05 -10.78 -3.46
C PHE A 239 7.72 -12.08 -2.83
N VAL A 240 9.03 -12.06 -2.46
CA VAL A 240 9.88 -13.02 -1.63
C VAL A 240 9.90 -12.75 -0.07
N LEU A 241 10.75 -13.25 0.90
CA LEU A 241 10.79 -12.90 2.37
C LEU A 241 12.04 -13.36 3.18
N SER A 242 12.35 -12.82 4.40
CA SER A 242 13.39 -13.33 5.35
C SER A 242 13.35 -12.80 6.83
N PRO A 243 14.02 -13.44 7.84
CA PRO A 243 14.02 -13.15 9.32
C PRO A 243 14.32 -11.72 9.82
N ASP A 244 14.76 -10.87 8.91
CA ASP A 244 15.31 -9.53 9.11
C ASP A 244 14.55 -8.49 8.28
N ALA A 245 14.01 -8.89 7.12
CA ALA A 245 13.62 -7.91 6.11
C ALA A 245 12.51 -8.32 5.12
N LEU A 246 11.85 -7.27 4.67
CA LEU A 246 11.03 -7.04 3.49
C LEU A 246 11.88 -6.45 2.34
N ARG A 247 11.32 -6.34 1.13
CA ARG A 247 11.98 -5.89 -0.10
C ARG A 247 11.03 -5.57 -1.29
N HIS A 248 9.68 -5.76 -1.25
CA HIS A 248 8.58 -5.72 -2.32
C HIS A 248 8.96 -6.22 -3.76
N TYR A 249 8.51 -7.18 -4.66
CA TYR A 249 9.12 -7.76 -6.00
C TYR A 249 8.56 -7.39 -7.44
N ASP A 250 9.35 -7.63 -8.54
CA ASP A 250 9.00 -7.56 -10.00
C ASP A 250 8.88 -8.87 -10.82
N ALA A 251 8.08 -8.77 -11.90
CA ALA A 251 7.74 -9.83 -12.86
C ALA A 251 8.90 -10.37 -13.75
N ARG A 252 10.15 -9.99 -13.52
CA ARG A 252 11.36 -10.56 -14.18
C ARG A 252 12.39 -11.09 -13.18
N GLY A 253 12.24 -10.77 -11.89
CA GLY A 253 13.16 -11.20 -10.84
C GLY A 253 14.33 -10.24 -10.57
N VAL A 254 14.14 -8.92 -10.66
CA VAL A 254 15.20 -7.92 -10.40
C VAL A 254 15.02 -7.26 -9.02
N LEU A 255 16.04 -7.29 -8.14
CA LEU A 255 15.97 -6.75 -6.77
C LEU A 255 15.93 -5.21 -6.73
N LEU A 256 14.84 -4.65 -6.19
CA LEU A 256 14.54 -3.22 -6.34
C LEU A 256 13.89 -2.52 -5.11
N ARG A 257 13.84 -3.14 -3.91
CA ARG A 257 13.67 -2.47 -2.59
C ARG A 257 14.29 -3.35 -1.48
N GLU A 258 14.50 -2.84 -0.27
CA GLU A 258 14.69 -3.57 1.00
C GLU A 258 14.03 -2.73 2.12
N VAL A 259 13.46 -3.36 3.15
CA VAL A 259 12.68 -2.75 4.25
C VAL A 259 12.85 -3.60 5.51
N GLU A 260 12.93 -3.01 6.71
CA GLU A 260 12.99 -3.82 7.94
C GLU A 260 11.63 -4.46 8.28
N ILE A 261 11.65 -5.67 8.84
CA ILE A 261 10.46 -6.50 9.01
C ILE A 261 9.65 -6.12 10.29
N SER A 262 8.74 -5.15 10.18
CA SER A 262 7.87 -4.64 11.27
C SER A 262 6.38 -4.50 10.89
N ASP A 263 5.46 -4.37 11.87
CA ASP A 263 4.01 -4.22 11.58
C ASP A 263 3.77 -3.01 10.68
N GLU A 264 4.17 -1.82 11.13
CA GLU A 264 3.99 -0.55 10.43
C GLU A 264 4.61 -0.55 9.03
N ALA A 265 5.84 -1.07 8.87
CA ALA A 265 6.51 -1.18 7.57
C ALA A 265 5.65 -1.90 6.51
N VAL A 266 4.75 -2.75 6.98
CA VAL A 266 3.97 -3.66 6.14
C VAL A 266 2.52 -3.23 5.99
N LYS A 267 1.92 -2.67 7.04
CA LYS A 267 0.61 -1.98 6.92
C LYS A 267 0.71 -0.88 5.85
N ARG A 268 1.85 -0.18 5.84
CA ARG A 268 2.29 0.81 4.84
C ARG A 268 2.45 0.21 3.44
N GLU A 269 3.01 -0.98 3.31
CA GLU A 269 3.37 -1.53 1.99
C GLU A 269 2.20 -2.18 1.26
N ALA A 270 1.24 -2.78 1.97
CA ALA A 270 0.03 -3.28 1.32
C ALA A 270 -0.86 -2.17 0.75
N THR A 271 -0.80 -0.95 1.29
CA THR A 271 -1.57 0.17 0.75
C THR A 271 -0.98 0.73 -0.56
N MET A 272 0.22 0.32 -0.96
CA MET A 272 0.89 0.76 -2.21
C MET A 272 0.50 -0.08 -3.45
N LEU A 273 -0.51 -0.93 -3.34
CA LEU A 273 -0.74 -2.05 -4.24
C LEU A 273 -2.17 -2.10 -4.78
N HIS A 274 -2.33 -2.72 -5.96
CA HIS A 274 -3.66 -3.15 -6.41
C HIS A 274 -4.32 -4.04 -5.35
N PRO A 275 -5.66 -4.10 -5.25
CA PRO A 275 -6.36 -4.85 -4.20
C PRO A 275 -5.82 -6.27 -4.03
N ASP A 276 -5.52 -6.92 -5.14
CA ASP A 276 -5.08 -8.31 -5.23
C ASP A 276 -3.56 -8.45 -4.91
N HIS A 277 -2.75 -7.41 -5.10
CA HIS A 277 -1.34 -7.37 -4.61
C HIS A 277 -1.30 -7.02 -3.12
N ALA A 278 -2.22 -6.16 -2.67
CA ALA A 278 -2.74 -6.04 -1.30
C ALA A 278 -3.54 -7.30 -0.86
N PHE A 279 -3.28 -8.42 -1.54
CA PHE A 279 -3.81 -9.78 -1.35
C PHE A 279 -2.74 -10.87 -1.57
N TYR A 280 -1.51 -10.48 -1.90
CA TYR A 280 -0.31 -11.34 -1.90
C TYR A 280 0.68 -11.03 -0.75
N LEU A 281 0.55 -9.85 -0.14
CA LEU A 281 1.23 -9.29 1.03
C LEU A 281 1.10 -9.83 2.48
N GLY A 282 -0.02 -9.66 3.25
CA GLY A 282 -0.57 -10.01 4.63
C GLY A 282 -1.67 -11.14 5.08
N GLN A 283 -1.86 -12.42 4.54
CA GLN A 283 -1.89 -13.89 5.02
C GLN A 283 -0.64 -15.02 5.11
N GLU A 284 0.67 -14.96 4.62
CA GLU A 284 2.08 -15.17 5.22
C GLU A 284 3.05 -14.19 6.11
N TYR A 285 3.23 -12.79 6.16
CA TYR A 285 3.95 -12.01 7.31
C TYR A 285 3.47 -12.92 8.51
N ALA A 286 2.20 -12.94 8.89
CA ALA A 286 1.88 -13.32 10.26
C ALA A 286 2.11 -14.83 10.54
N ALA A 287 2.28 -15.66 9.52
CA ALA A 287 2.84 -17.01 9.52
C ALA A 287 4.34 -16.90 9.72
N TYR A 288 5.06 -16.01 9.03
CA TYR A 288 6.37 -15.53 9.49
C TYR A 288 6.38 -15.00 10.95
N LYS A 289 5.38 -14.29 11.48
CA LYS A 289 5.35 -13.85 12.89
C LYS A 289 5.17 -15.02 13.84
N LEU A 290 4.56 -16.10 13.39
CA LEU A 290 4.21 -17.28 14.20
C LEU A 290 5.24 -18.41 14.08
N LEU A 291 5.85 -18.55 12.90
CA LEU A 291 6.88 -19.53 12.56
C LEU A 291 8.30 -18.96 12.72
N LYS A 292 8.49 -17.65 12.54
CA LYS A 292 9.72 -16.88 12.73
C LYS A 292 10.96 -17.54 12.12
N ASP A 293 11.88 -18.01 12.95
CA ASP A 293 13.10 -18.74 12.62
C ASP A 293 12.86 -20.09 11.90
N LYS A 294 11.61 -20.57 11.85
CA LYS A 294 11.17 -21.72 11.02
C LYS A 294 10.36 -21.32 9.79
N TYR A 295 10.08 -20.04 9.59
CA TYR A 295 9.37 -19.60 8.40
C TYR A 295 10.20 -19.86 7.17
N VAL A 296 9.65 -20.64 6.24
CA VAL A 296 10.11 -20.69 4.86
C VAL A 296 8.93 -20.31 3.99
N GLN A 297 9.11 -19.23 3.25
CA GLN A 297 8.11 -18.63 2.40
C GLN A 297 7.44 -19.59 1.42
N ASP A 298 6.15 -19.34 1.19
CA ASP A 298 5.23 -20.15 0.38
C ASP A 298 5.07 -21.60 0.86
N LYS A 299 6.06 -22.18 1.52
CA LYS A 299 6.11 -23.57 1.99
C LYS A 299 5.35 -23.82 3.30
N TRP A 300 4.96 -22.78 4.02
CA TRP A 300 4.08 -22.85 5.20
C TRP A 300 2.59 -22.99 4.80
N LYS A 301 2.22 -22.74 3.53
CA LYS A 301 0.87 -22.95 2.99
C LYS A 301 0.49 -24.44 2.86
N TYR A 302 1.47 -25.33 3.04
CA TYR A 302 1.47 -26.73 2.63
C TYR A 302 1.82 -27.65 3.81
#